data_AF-A0A7H8HPY6-F1
#
_entry.id   AF-A0A7H8HPY6-F1
#
_cell.length_a   1.000
_cell.length_b   1.000
_cell.length_c   1.000
_cell.angle_alpha   90.00
_cell.angle_beta   90.00
_cell.angle_gamma   90.00
#
_symmetry.space_group_name_H-M   'P 1'
#
loop_
_entity.id
_entity.type
_entity.pdbx_description
1 polymer ?
#
loop_
_entity_poly.entity_id
_entity_poly.type
_entity_poly.pdbx_seq_one_letter_code
_entity_poly.pdbx_strand_id
1 'polypeptide(L)'
;MNRLMIFLDAIRDHLDSHQLPPVATVDVNAWSSPIKVQLDADSLPEVARALLVWAHTLDDVSAQLWRLRDGRWVHLSITGRTPCGIPVRVFGVVPFEPSTFPDLPAGAKQDMPVYLLRGWLSPGEVAA
;
A
#
# COMPACT_ATOMS: atom_id res chain seq x y z
N MET A 1 26.38 -0.77 14.59
CA MET A 1 25.68 -1.66 13.63
C MET A 1 24.98 -0.81 12.59
N ASN A 2 25.14 -1.10 11.31
CA ASN A 2 24.60 -0.28 10.23
C ASN A 2 23.10 -0.56 10.06
N ARG A 3 22.24 0.37 10.50
CA ARG A 3 20.77 0.20 10.44
C ARG A 3 20.25 -0.04 9.02
N LEU A 4 20.92 0.52 8.02
CA LEU A 4 20.53 0.32 6.62
C LEU A 4 20.65 -1.15 6.20
N MET A 5 21.72 -1.83 6.63
CA MET A 5 21.91 -3.25 6.32
C MET A 5 20.83 -4.11 6.97
N ILE A 6 20.48 -3.81 8.23
CA ILE A 6 19.38 -4.50 8.93
C ILE A 6 18.05 -4.38 8.15
N PHE A 7 17.75 -3.19 7.63
CA PHE A 7 16.50 -2.98 6.89
C PHE A 7 16.52 -3.63 5.50
N LEU A 8 17.68 -3.67 4.84
CA LEU A 8 17.86 -4.41 3.58
C LEU A 8 17.72 -5.92 3.78
N ASP A 9 18.33 -6.46 4.83
CA ASP A 9 18.21 -7.88 5.18
C ASP A 9 16.75 -8.22 5.51
N ALA A 10 16.09 -7.37 6.31
CA ALA A 10 14.68 -7.57 6.66
C ALA A 10 13.73 -7.57 5.45
N ILE A 11 13.88 -6.62 4.50
CA ILE A 11 13.03 -6.62 3.30
C ILE A 11 13.38 -7.78 2.37
N ARG A 12 14.66 -8.13 2.25
CA ARG A 12 15.09 -9.29 1.46
C ARG A 12 14.48 -10.58 2.00
N ASP A 13 14.64 -10.84 3.29
CA ASP A 13 14.10 -12.04 3.94
C ASP A 13 12.57 -12.11 3.81
N HIS A 14 11.89 -10.96 3.91
CA HIS A 14 10.44 -10.86 3.73
C HIS A 14 10.01 -11.19 2.29
N LEU A 15 10.72 -10.66 1.30
CA LEU A 15 10.48 -10.96 -0.13
C LEU A 15 10.79 -12.42 -0.47
N ASP A 16 11.81 -13.03 0.14
CA ASP A 16 12.18 -14.43 -0.07
C ASP A 16 11.19 -15.41 0.62
N SER A 17 10.56 -14.98 1.72
CA SER A 17 9.65 -15.83 2.53
C SER A 17 8.21 -15.86 2.03
N HIS A 18 7.81 -14.92 1.17
CA HIS A 18 6.42 -14.74 0.77
C HIS A 18 6.26 -14.59 -0.74
N GLN A 19 5.23 -15.22 -1.31
CA GLN A 19 4.83 -14.96 -2.70
C GLN A 19 4.07 -13.63 -2.77
N LEU A 20 4.83 -12.55 -2.97
CA LEU A 20 4.29 -11.19 -3.01
C LEU A 20 4.01 -10.76 -4.46
N PRO A 21 3.01 -9.88 -4.68
CA PRO A 21 2.76 -9.28 -5.98
C PRO A 21 3.97 -8.50 -6.49
N PRO A 22 4.12 -8.31 -7.82
CA PRO A 22 5.17 -7.50 -8.40
C PRO A 22 5.26 -6.09 -7.79
N VAL A 23 6.50 -5.61 -7.64
CA VAL A 23 6.81 -4.28 -7.09
C VAL A 23 7.61 -3.49 -8.12
N ALA A 24 7.24 -2.22 -8.28
CA ALA A 24 7.93 -1.32 -9.20
C ALA A 24 9.20 -0.74 -8.56
N THR A 25 9.12 -0.37 -7.28
CA THR A 25 10.24 0.18 -6.53
C THR A 25 10.25 -0.27 -5.07
N VAL A 26 11.44 -0.42 -4.51
CA VAL A 26 11.68 -0.63 -3.08
C VAL A 26 12.67 0.41 -2.61
N ASP A 27 12.22 1.31 -1.74
CA ASP A 27 13.01 2.38 -1.16
C ASP A 27 13.37 2.03 0.28
N VAL A 28 14.67 1.93 0.57
CA VAL A 28 15.18 1.64 1.92
C VAL A 28 16.02 2.80 2.42
N ASN A 29 15.68 3.32 3.60
CA ASN A 29 16.36 4.46 4.21
C ASN A 29 16.56 4.26 5.72
N ALA A 30 17.44 5.06 6.33
CA ALA A 30 17.80 4.95 7.75
C ALA A 30 16.85 5.71 8.71
N TRP A 31 15.69 6.18 8.25
CA TRP A 31 14.77 7.06 8.99
C TRP A 31 13.52 6.31 9.50
N SER A 32 12.53 7.05 10.00
CA SER A 32 11.37 6.53 10.72
C SER A 32 10.38 5.68 9.89
N SER A 33 10.44 5.78 8.56
CA SER A 33 9.72 4.89 7.63
C SER A 33 10.77 4.22 6.74
N PRO A 34 11.43 3.17 7.27
CA PRO A 34 12.68 2.69 6.73
C PRO A 34 12.50 1.92 5.43
N ILE A 35 11.34 1.31 5.19
CA ILE A 35 11.03 0.55 3.98
C ILE A 35 9.75 1.07 3.36
N LYS A 36 9.83 1.43 2.08
CA LYS A 36 8.69 1.79 1.24
C LYS A 36 8.68 0.90 0.00
N VAL A 37 7.51 0.37 -0.34
CA VAL A 37 7.32 -0.50 -1.49
C VAL A 37 6.23 0.09 -2.37
N GLN A 38 6.56 0.38 -3.63
CA GLN A 38 5.58 0.74 -4.64
C GLN A 38 5.19 -0.51 -5.42
N LEU A 39 3.90 -0.76 -5.53
CA LEU A 39 3.34 -1.85 -6.32
C LEU A 39 3.50 -1.57 -7.82
N ASP A 40 3.72 -2.62 -8.59
CA ASP A 40 3.64 -2.60 -10.05
C ASP A 40 2.21 -2.99 -10.47
N ALA A 41 1.28 -2.05 -10.33
CA ALA A 41 -0.13 -2.23 -10.58
C ALA A 41 -0.79 -0.89 -10.91
N ASP A 42 -1.61 -0.87 -11.96
CA ASP A 42 -2.13 0.38 -12.54
C ASP A 42 -3.65 0.56 -12.36
N SER A 43 -4.36 -0.50 -11.95
CA SER A 43 -5.81 -0.46 -11.70
C SER A 43 -6.15 -0.61 -10.22
N LEU A 44 -7.30 -0.05 -9.81
CA LEU A 44 -7.76 -0.17 -8.43
C LEU A 44 -7.95 -1.62 -7.95
N PRO A 45 -8.54 -2.55 -8.73
CA PRO A 45 -8.64 -3.95 -8.30
C PRO A 45 -7.28 -4.63 -8.13
N GLU A 46 -6.31 -4.33 -8.99
CA GLU A 46 -4.95 -4.88 -8.86
C GLU A 46 -4.24 -4.32 -7.63
N VAL A 47 -4.28 -2.99 -7.44
CA VAL A 47 -3.71 -2.34 -6.25
C VAL A 47 -4.35 -2.87 -4.97
N ALA A 48 -5.69 -2.97 -4.92
CA ALA A 48 -6.40 -3.47 -3.75
C ALA A 48 -6.06 -4.93 -3.44
N ARG A 49 -6.00 -5.79 -4.48
CA ARG A 49 -5.59 -7.20 -4.34
C ARG A 49 -4.16 -7.30 -3.81
N ALA A 50 -3.25 -6.54 -4.40
CA ALA A 50 -1.86 -6.59 -4.01
C ALA A 50 -1.66 -6.09 -2.57
N LEU A 51 -2.31 -4.98 -2.18
CA LEU A 51 -2.29 -4.49 -0.80
C LEU A 51 -2.86 -5.52 0.19
N LEU A 52 -3.91 -6.26 -0.17
CA LEU A 52 -4.43 -7.33 0.69
C LEU A 52 -3.46 -8.49 0.87
N VAL A 53 -2.75 -8.90 -0.19
CA VAL A 53 -1.71 -9.93 -0.08
C VAL A 53 -0.59 -9.47 0.85
N TRP A 54 -0.10 -8.23 0.68
CA TRP A 54 0.88 -7.65 1.59
C TRP A 54 0.37 -7.56 3.02
N ALA A 55 -0.88 -7.11 3.23
CA ALA A 55 -1.49 -7.01 4.56
C ALA A 55 -1.56 -8.35 5.30
N HIS A 56 -1.62 -9.47 4.59
CA HIS A 56 -1.63 -10.80 5.21
C HIS A 56 -0.25 -11.28 5.68
N THR A 57 0.82 -10.62 5.23
CA THR A 57 2.22 -10.95 5.58
C THR A 57 2.79 -10.07 6.67
N LEU A 58 2.08 -9.00 7.03
CA LEU A 58 2.56 -7.98 7.96
C LEU A 58 1.76 -8.00 9.25
N ASP A 59 2.41 -7.61 10.34
CA ASP A 59 1.79 -7.36 11.64
C ASP A 59 1.33 -5.89 11.77
N ASP A 60 0.37 -5.63 12.68
CA ASP A 60 -0.13 -4.29 13.03
C ASP A 60 -0.58 -3.44 11.83
N VAL A 61 -1.28 -4.06 10.87
CA VAL A 61 -1.62 -3.41 9.60
C VAL A 61 -2.69 -2.34 9.76
N SER A 62 -2.40 -1.16 9.21
CA SER A 62 -3.31 -0.04 9.01
C SER A 62 -3.35 0.34 7.54
N ALA A 63 -4.47 0.90 7.08
CA ALA A 63 -4.63 1.38 5.70
C ALA A 63 -4.99 2.87 5.67
N GLN A 64 -4.53 3.55 4.64
CA GLN A 64 -4.76 4.98 4.42
C GLN A 64 -4.94 5.25 2.93
N LEU A 65 -5.82 6.19 2.62
CA LEU A 65 -5.97 6.78 1.31
C LEU A 65 -5.60 8.27 1.37
N TRP A 66 -5.03 8.77 0.27
CA TRP A 66 -4.64 10.18 0.14
C TRP A 66 -4.90 10.66 -1.28
N ARG A 67 -5.84 11.60 -1.45
CA ARG A 67 -5.99 12.28 -2.74
C ARG A 67 -4.89 13.32 -2.90
N LEU A 68 -4.10 13.20 -3.95
CA LEU A 68 -3.00 14.13 -4.22
C LEU A 68 -3.52 15.54 -4.44
N ARG A 69 -2.65 16.55 -4.26
CA ARG A 69 -3.04 17.96 -4.37
C ARG A 69 -3.49 18.36 -5.78
N ASP A 70 -3.02 17.66 -6.81
CA ASP A 70 -3.50 17.87 -8.18
C ASP A 70 -4.92 17.32 -8.40
N GLY A 71 -5.46 16.57 -7.43
CA GLY A 71 -6.83 16.08 -7.39
C GLY A 71 -7.12 14.92 -8.34
N ARG A 72 -6.14 14.49 -9.15
CA ARG A 72 -6.32 13.48 -10.22
C ARG A 72 -6.00 12.06 -9.77
N TRP A 73 -5.19 11.94 -8.73
CA TRP A 73 -4.67 10.66 -8.28
C TRP A 73 -4.99 10.41 -6.81
N VAL A 74 -5.26 9.14 -6.49
CA VAL A 74 -5.40 8.64 -5.13
C VAL A 74 -4.24 7.71 -4.85
N HIS A 75 -3.50 8.02 -3.78
CA HIS A 75 -2.46 7.17 -3.24
C HIS A 75 -3.08 6.26 -2.18
N LEU A 76 -3.10 4.96 -2.42
CA LEU A 76 -3.55 3.94 -1.47
C LEU A 76 -2.34 3.32 -0.81
N SER A 77 -2.35 3.17 0.51
CA SER A 77 -1.25 2.53 1.21
C SER A 77 -1.70 1.71 2.41
N ILE A 78 -0.92 0.69 2.72
CA ILE A 78 -0.91 0.07 4.03
C ILE A 78 0.40 0.35 4.74
N THR A 79 0.36 0.39 6.06
CA THR A 79 1.54 0.38 6.92
C THR A 79 1.41 -0.79 7.87
N GLY A 80 2.49 -1.57 8.02
CA GLY A 80 2.58 -2.67 8.97
C GLY A 80 4.02 -2.91 9.37
N ARG A 81 4.29 -4.05 9.99
CA ARG A 81 5.63 -4.50 10.37
C ARG A 81 5.92 -5.86 9.77
N THR A 82 7.13 -6.07 9.28
CA THR A 82 7.64 -7.42 9.00
C THR A 82 7.63 -8.27 10.28
N PRO A 83 7.69 -9.61 10.21
CA PRO A 83 7.79 -10.47 11.39
C PRO A 83 8.94 -10.15 12.36
N CYS A 84 10.04 -9.56 11.87
CA CYS A 84 11.15 -9.06 12.70
C CYS A 84 10.95 -7.65 13.29
N GLY A 85 9.73 -7.10 13.16
CA GLY A 85 9.32 -5.81 13.75
C GLY A 85 9.67 -4.55 12.96
N ILE A 86 10.28 -4.67 11.77
CA ILE A 86 10.67 -3.52 10.95
C ILE A 86 9.44 -2.92 10.23
N PRO A 87 9.19 -1.59 10.35
CA PRO A 87 8.06 -0.95 9.68
C PRO A 87 8.21 -0.94 8.16
N VAL A 88 7.13 -1.30 7.46
CA VAL A 88 7.02 -1.30 6.00
C VAL A 88 5.77 -0.53 5.60
N ARG A 89 5.92 0.34 4.61
CA ARG A 89 4.80 0.98 3.93
C ARG A 89 4.70 0.46 2.50
N VAL A 90 3.56 -0.10 2.13
CA VAL A 90 3.29 -0.57 0.77
C VAL A 90 2.23 0.32 0.16
N PHE A 91 2.41 0.71 -1.10
CA PHE A 91 1.48 1.64 -1.75
C PHE A 91 1.34 1.43 -3.25
N GLY A 92 0.20 1.88 -3.76
CA GLY A 92 -0.10 2.04 -5.18
C GLY A 92 -0.79 3.37 -5.44
N VAL A 93 -0.87 3.77 -6.70
CA VAL A 93 -1.50 5.02 -7.11
C VAL A 93 -2.51 4.72 -8.21
N VAL A 94 -3.72 5.26 -8.07
CA VAL A 94 -4.82 5.05 -9.03
C VAL A 94 -5.46 6.37 -9.41
N PRO A 95 -6.13 6.45 -10.58
CA PRO A 95 -6.94 7.61 -10.92
C PRO A 95 -8.03 7.87 -9.87
N PHE A 96 -8.33 9.14 -9.62
CA PHE A 96 -9.46 9.52 -8.78
C PHE A 96 -10.77 9.35 -9.54
N GLU A 97 -11.64 8.50 -9.01
CA GLU A 97 -13.01 8.30 -9.48
C GLU A 97 -14.00 8.73 -8.40
N PRO A 98 -14.85 9.76 -8.63
CA PRO A 98 -15.79 10.26 -7.63
C PRO A 98 -16.77 9.22 -7.10
N SER A 99 -17.20 8.28 -7.94
CA SER A 99 -18.10 7.17 -7.58
C SER A 99 -17.45 6.20 -6.59
N THR A 100 -16.12 6.07 -6.66
CA THR A 100 -15.33 5.10 -5.91
C THR A 100 -14.76 5.70 -4.63
N PHE A 101 -14.44 7.01 -4.67
CA PHE A 101 -13.93 7.79 -3.53
C PHE A 101 -14.86 8.98 -3.23
N PRO A 102 -16.09 8.72 -2.78
CA PRO A 102 -16.98 9.79 -2.36
C PRO A 102 -16.34 10.55 -1.20
N ASP A 103 -16.54 11.88 -1.17
CA ASP A 103 -16.14 12.73 -0.05
C ASP A 103 -14.65 12.74 0.29
N LEU A 104 -13.78 12.54 -0.72
CA LEU A 104 -12.33 12.68 -0.57
C LEU A 104 -11.81 13.97 -1.23
N PRO A 105 -11.63 15.08 -0.48
CA PRO A 105 -11.12 16.34 -1.02
C PRO A 105 -9.66 16.22 -1.51
N ALA A 106 -9.29 17.06 -2.48
CA ALA A 106 -7.91 17.13 -2.93
C ALA A 106 -6.96 17.52 -1.77
N GLY A 107 -5.86 16.79 -1.63
CA GLY A 107 -4.90 16.96 -0.54
C GLY A 107 -5.28 16.26 0.77
N ALA A 108 -6.50 15.73 0.91
CA ALA A 108 -6.97 15.10 2.14
C ALA A 108 -6.42 13.68 2.29
N LYS A 109 -5.97 13.36 3.51
CA LYS A 109 -5.58 12.02 3.95
C LYS A 109 -6.65 11.48 4.87
N GLN A 110 -7.00 10.21 4.69
CA GLN A 110 -8.01 9.55 5.51
C GLN A 110 -7.58 8.11 5.78
N ASP A 111 -7.61 7.74 7.05
CA ASP A 111 -7.41 6.36 7.46
C ASP A 111 -8.66 5.54 7.14
N MET A 112 -8.45 4.29 6.75
CA MET A 112 -9.53 3.40 6.36
C MET A 112 -9.33 1.99 6.91
N PRO A 113 -10.40 1.26 7.20
CA PRO A 113 -10.29 -0.15 7.55
C PRO A 113 -9.73 -0.98 6.38
N VAL A 114 -8.81 -1.91 6.68
CA VAL A 114 -8.20 -2.81 5.68
C VAL A 114 -9.26 -3.62 4.92
N TYR A 115 -10.39 -3.96 5.55
CA TYR A 115 -11.44 -4.74 4.91
C TYR A 115 -12.08 -4.03 3.69
N LEU A 116 -12.00 -2.69 3.60
CA LEU A 116 -12.55 -1.95 2.45
C LEU A 116 -11.82 -2.30 1.14
N LEU A 117 -10.56 -2.70 1.21
CA LEU A 117 -9.81 -3.18 0.04
C LEU A 117 -10.50 -4.37 -0.65
N ARG A 118 -11.24 -5.20 0.11
CA ARG A 118 -11.97 -6.34 -0.47
C ARG A 118 -13.13 -5.89 -1.37
N GLY A 119 -13.75 -4.76 -1.06
CA GLY A 119 -14.83 -4.19 -1.86
C GLY A 119 -14.37 -3.72 -3.24
N TRP A 120 -13.07 -3.43 -3.40
CA TRP A 120 -12.49 -2.96 -4.66
C TRP A 120 -11.92 -4.08 -5.53
N LEU A 121 -12.04 -5.34 -5.13
CA LEU A 121 -11.51 -6.48 -5.90
C LEU A 121 -12.31 -6.80 -7.17
N SER A 122 -13.56 -6.38 -7.22
CA SER A 122 -14.43 -6.56 -8.40
C SER A 122 -14.47 -5.24 -9.16
N PRO A 123 -14.31 -5.24 -10.49
CA PRO A 123 -14.73 -4.11 -11.31
C PRO A 123 -16.23 -3.93 -11.05
N GLY A 124 -16.64 -2.78 -10.52
CA GLY A 124 -18.04 -2.51 -10.25
C GLY A 124 -18.85 -2.64 -11.54
N GLU A 125 -19.74 -3.62 -11.58
CA GLU A 125 -20.92 -3.61 -12.44
C GLU A 125 -21.75 -2.40 -11.98
N VAL A 126 -21.67 -1.30 -12.74
CA VAL A 126 -22.48 -0.11 -12.50
C VAL A 126 -23.92 -0.52 -12.80
N ALA A 127 -24.73 -0.70 -11.76
CA ALA A 127 -26.16 -0.85 -11.90
C ALA A 127 -26.71 0.35 -12.69
N ALA A 128 -27.17 0.06 -13.90
CA ALA A 128 -27.87 0.98 -14.79
C ALA A 128 -29.28 1.31 -14.27
#